data_AF-A0A9D7GQ86-F1
#
_entry.id   AF-A0A9D7GQ86-F1
#
_cell.length_a   1.000
_cell.length_b   1.000
_cell.length_c   1.000
_cell.angle_alpha   90.00
_cell.angle_beta   90.00
_cell.angle_gamma   90.00
#
_symmetry.space_group_name_H-M   'P 1'
#
loop_
_entity.id
_entity.type
_entity.pdbx_description
1 polymer ?
#
loop_
_entity_poly.entity_id
_entity_poly.type
_entity_poly.pdbx_seq_one_letter_code
_entity_poly.pdbx_strand_id
1 'polypeptide(L)'
;MKNTLIFSIILVTALASCKKEEAIIVNDPATASRVSIDRFSATAGHLFVRTGTEFPAANAPINMDQAPFITQGFGPNGEIVWYYNFDVQPTTPAPIWVLFKAGESTPVAGQLNIINVIPGEAGYNDFWQVVKVTVPDDYTANSVSSYSGIVEKGYATEITNMIVNCPVVPEGSTAALNLNSGAFGAMQGWYKDQAVFYFNFEEKAITTTGNGSVPVSPIYVTFNINPDQPNGGPPSGFVTETGSALTHNVLATLPADAAYSPLWSVNMYDNAEFNNVMNLTDAVSANIMVPDAALVNCPVVKIN
;
A
#
# COMPACT_ATOMS: atom_id res chain seq x y z
N MET A 1 23.31 63.19 -69.67
CA MET A 1 23.16 61.79 -69.23
C MET A 1 23.14 61.80 -67.71
N LYS A 2 22.00 61.41 -67.10
CA LYS A 2 21.77 61.32 -65.66
C LYS A 2 22.23 59.94 -65.19
N ASN A 3 23.08 59.84 -64.18
CA ASN A 3 23.31 58.59 -63.45
C ASN A 3 22.83 58.73 -62.02
N THR A 4 21.86 57.88 -61.70
CA THR A 4 21.02 57.87 -60.50
C THR A 4 21.69 57.07 -59.40
N LEU A 5 21.66 57.63 -58.19
CA LEU A 5 22.03 57.04 -56.91
C LEU A 5 20.99 55.97 -56.52
N ILE A 6 21.41 54.77 -56.11
CA ILE A 6 20.53 53.78 -55.45
C ILE A 6 21.12 53.47 -54.08
N PHE A 7 20.44 53.94 -53.04
CA PHE A 7 20.67 53.62 -51.63
C PHE A 7 19.82 52.39 -51.29
N SER A 8 20.45 51.28 -50.90
CA SER A 8 19.75 50.10 -50.40
C SER A 8 19.50 50.24 -48.90
N ILE A 9 18.23 50.38 -48.53
CA ILE A 9 17.74 50.32 -47.14
C ILE A 9 17.51 48.84 -46.82
N ILE A 10 18.30 48.28 -45.90
CA ILE A 10 18.07 46.95 -45.33
C ILE A 10 17.07 47.12 -44.19
N LEU A 11 15.85 46.62 -44.40
CA LEU A 11 14.79 46.56 -43.41
C LEU A 11 14.99 45.30 -42.55
N VAL A 12 15.42 45.47 -41.30
CA VAL A 12 15.49 44.38 -40.31
C VAL A 12 14.09 44.19 -39.73
N THR A 13 13.43 43.10 -40.10
CA THR A 13 12.16 42.68 -39.51
C THR A 13 12.42 41.94 -38.18
N ALA A 14 12.06 42.57 -37.07
CA ALA A 14 12.02 41.91 -35.77
C ALA A 14 10.84 40.93 -35.72
N LEU A 15 11.13 39.63 -35.78
CA LEU A 15 10.14 38.57 -35.51
C LEU A 15 9.95 38.46 -33.99
N ALA A 16 8.90 39.08 -33.47
CA ALA A 16 8.41 38.81 -32.13
C ALA A 16 7.89 37.36 -32.08
N SER A 17 8.61 36.48 -31.41
CA SER A 17 8.17 35.13 -31.11
C SER A 17 7.10 35.21 -30.02
N CYS A 18 5.82 35.21 -30.42
CA CYS A 18 4.73 34.87 -29.51
C CYS A 18 4.90 33.40 -29.13
N LYS A 19 5.50 33.13 -27.96
CA LYS A 19 5.37 31.83 -27.31
C LYS A 19 3.87 31.62 -27.04
N LYS A 20 3.26 30.70 -27.80
CA LYS A 20 1.92 30.21 -27.51
C LYS A 20 2.00 29.56 -26.13
N GLU A 21 1.34 30.15 -25.13
CA GLU A 21 1.13 29.48 -23.84
C GLU A 21 0.45 28.13 -24.13
N GLU A 22 1.18 27.04 -23.89
CA GLU A 22 0.58 25.71 -23.91
C GLU A 22 -0.42 25.67 -22.75
N ALA A 23 -1.68 25.41 -23.08
CA ALA A 23 -2.71 25.25 -22.06
C ALA A 23 -2.29 24.10 -21.13
N ILE A 24 -2.19 24.39 -19.84
CA ILE A 24 -1.93 23.37 -18.82
C ILE A 24 -3.13 22.42 -18.83
N ILE A 25 -2.90 21.17 -19.23
CA ILE A 25 -3.92 20.11 -19.12
C ILE A 25 -3.96 19.70 -17.65
N VAL A 26 -5.14 19.81 -17.05
CA VAL A 26 -5.41 19.37 -15.68
C VAL A 26 -6.28 18.13 -15.75
N ASN A 27 -5.82 17.03 -15.16
CA ASN A 27 -6.58 15.80 -15.09
C ASN A 27 -7.62 15.93 -13.96
N ASP A 28 -8.88 15.68 -14.28
CA ASP A 28 -9.96 15.69 -13.29
C ASP A 28 -10.13 14.27 -12.72
N PRO A 29 -9.84 14.06 -11.42
CA PRO A 29 -10.02 12.76 -10.77
C PRO A 29 -11.42 12.18 -10.88
N ALA A 30 -12.45 13.02 -10.99
CA ALA A 30 -13.85 12.57 -11.03
C ALA A 30 -14.24 11.95 -12.38
N THR A 31 -13.58 12.35 -13.47
CA THR A 31 -13.89 11.94 -14.84
C THR A 31 -12.80 11.08 -15.48
N ALA A 32 -11.65 10.93 -14.84
CA ALA A 32 -10.58 10.06 -15.30
C ALA A 32 -11.01 8.60 -15.41
N SER A 33 -10.43 7.88 -16.38
CA SER A 33 -10.56 6.43 -16.46
C SER A 33 -10.00 5.78 -15.20
N ARG A 34 -10.61 4.68 -14.76
CA ARG A 34 -10.24 3.96 -13.55
C ARG A 34 -9.46 2.71 -13.91
N VAL A 35 -8.37 2.46 -13.21
CA VAL A 35 -7.59 1.25 -13.42
C VAL A 35 -8.31 0.03 -12.86
N SER A 36 -8.26 -1.08 -13.59
CA SER A 36 -8.81 -2.36 -13.14
C SER A 36 -7.84 -3.05 -12.18
N ILE A 37 -8.30 -3.44 -10.99
CA ILE A 37 -7.48 -4.11 -9.97
C ILE A 37 -7.91 -5.56 -9.77
N ASP A 38 -6.97 -6.50 -9.76
CA ASP A 38 -7.24 -7.90 -9.42
C ASP A 38 -6.21 -8.46 -8.42
N ARG A 39 -6.50 -8.26 -7.13
CA ARG A 39 -5.64 -8.73 -6.02
C ARG A 39 -5.56 -10.25 -5.91
N PHE A 40 -6.50 -10.98 -6.50
CA PHE A 40 -6.60 -12.44 -6.36
C PHE A 40 -6.20 -13.19 -7.63
N SER A 41 -5.62 -12.49 -8.61
CA SER A 41 -5.01 -13.13 -9.78
C SER A 41 -3.80 -13.97 -9.38
N ALA A 42 -3.43 -14.96 -10.19
CA ALA A 42 -2.23 -15.78 -9.97
C ALA A 42 -0.91 -14.99 -10.00
N THR A 43 -0.92 -13.76 -10.52
CA THR A 43 0.23 -12.85 -10.54
C THR A 43 0.28 -11.92 -9.34
N ALA A 44 -0.86 -11.67 -8.66
CA ALA A 44 -0.96 -10.77 -7.52
C ALA A 44 -1.03 -11.51 -6.17
N GLY A 45 -1.86 -12.55 -6.10
CA GLY A 45 -2.09 -13.31 -4.88
C GLY A 45 -0.98 -14.33 -4.59
N HIS A 46 -0.80 -14.63 -3.30
CA HIS A 46 0.09 -15.69 -2.82
C HIS A 46 -0.71 -16.69 -1.98
N LEU A 47 -1.33 -16.24 -0.90
CA LEU A 47 -2.26 -17.02 -0.08
C LEU A 47 -3.69 -16.92 -0.64
N PHE A 48 -4.05 -15.77 -1.21
CA PHE A 48 -5.38 -15.53 -1.76
C PHE A 48 -5.35 -15.55 -3.30
N VAL A 49 -5.07 -16.73 -3.86
CA VAL A 49 -5.15 -16.96 -5.31
C VAL A 49 -6.52 -17.50 -5.67
N ARG A 50 -7.25 -16.79 -6.54
CA ARG A 50 -8.57 -17.20 -7.02
C ARG A 50 -8.44 -18.32 -8.05
N THR A 51 -8.97 -19.48 -7.68
CA THR A 51 -9.10 -20.70 -8.48
C THR A 51 -10.55 -20.98 -8.89
N GLY A 52 -11.52 -20.31 -8.27
CA GLY A 52 -12.94 -20.35 -8.59
C GLY A 52 -13.68 -19.09 -8.15
N THR A 53 -14.70 -19.25 -7.30
CA THR A 53 -15.58 -18.17 -6.81
C THR A 53 -15.37 -17.84 -5.33
N GLU A 54 -14.32 -18.36 -4.71
CA GLU A 54 -13.97 -18.19 -3.30
C GLU A 54 -13.50 -16.77 -2.94
N PHE A 55 -13.03 -16.02 -3.94
CA PHE A 55 -12.63 -14.62 -3.81
C PHE A 55 -13.38 -13.74 -4.82
N PRO A 56 -13.55 -12.44 -4.53
CA PRO A 56 -14.11 -11.48 -5.47
C PRO A 56 -13.48 -11.58 -6.87
N ALA A 57 -14.30 -11.38 -7.91
CA ALA A 57 -13.82 -11.36 -9.29
C ALA A 57 -12.88 -10.17 -9.55
N ALA A 58 -12.17 -10.20 -10.68
CA ALA A 58 -11.34 -9.07 -11.10
C ALA A 58 -12.16 -7.76 -11.10
N ASN A 59 -11.59 -6.71 -10.52
CA ASN A 59 -12.20 -5.39 -10.32
C ASN A 59 -13.49 -5.35 -9.50
N ALA A 60 -13.89 -6.46 -8.85
CA ALA A 60 -15.01 -6.45 -7.93
C ALA A 60 -14.58 -5.89 -6.55
N PRO A 61 -15.40 -5.06 -5.89
CA PRO A 61 -15.13 -4.58 -4.55
C PRO A 61 -14.82 -5.69 -3.54
N ILE A 62 -13.89 -5.40 -2.63
CA ILE A 62 -13.50 -6.30 -1.54
C ILE A 62 -14.09 -5.76 -0.23
N ASN A 63 -14.76 -6.63 0.54
CA ASN A 63 -15.18 -6.29 1.90
C ASN A 63 -14.20 -6.90 2.90
N MET A 64 -13.32 -6.07 3.48
CA MET A 64 -12.28 -6.52 4.42
C MET A 64 -12.84 -7.00 5.77
N ASP A 65 -14.07 -6.61 6.11
CA ASP A 65 -14.73 -6.99 7.37
C ASP A 65 -15.33 -8.41 7.35
N GLN A 66 -15.04 -9.19 6.32
CA GLN A 66 -15.51 -10.56 6.16
C GLN A 66 -14.35 -11.54 6.06
N ALA A 67 -14.57 -12.76 6.55
CA ALA A 67 -13.63 -13.85 6.32
C ALA A 67 -13.41 -14.06 4.81
N PRO A 68 -12.18 -14.39 4.38
CA PRO A 68 -11.00 -14.68 5.21
C PRO A 68 -10.11 -13.45 5.49
N PHE A 69 -10.59 -12.23 5.24
CA PHE A 69 -9.78 -11.02 5.23
C PHE A 69 -9.58 -10.36 6.60
N ILE A 70 -10.32 -10.80 7.62
CA ILE A 70 -10.18 -10.35 9.00
C ILE A 70 -10.00 -11.56 9.91
N THR A 71 -9.05 -11.46 10.84
CA THR A 71 -8.77 -12.51 11.83
C THR A 71 -8.80 -11.91 13.23
N GLN A 72 -9.29 -12.72 14.18
CA GLN A 72 -9.25 -12.42 15.61
C GLN A 72 -8.18 -13.30 16.28
N GLY A 73 -7.33 -12.70 17.11
CA GLY A 73 -6.26 -13.41 17.83
C GLY A 73 -5.90 -12.72 19.15
N PHE A 74 -4.69 -12.98 19.63
CA PHE A 74 -4.13 -12.39 20.85
C PHE A 74 -3.01 -11.39 20.58
N GLY A 75 -2.92 -10.37 21.44
CA GLY A 75 -1.77 -9.52 21.61
C GLY A 75 -0.70 -10.13 22.53
N PRO A 76 0.40 -9.42 22.76
CA PRO A 76 1.55 -9.93 23.52
C PRO A 76 1.21 -10.37 24.94
N ASN A 77 0.22 -9.73 25.57
CA ASN A 77 -0.20 -10.01 26.94
C ASN A 77 -1.57 -10.72 27.01
N GLY A 78 -2.06 -11.20 25.87
CA GLY A 78 -3.38 -11.85 25.77
C GLY A 78 -4.55 -10.91 25.50
N GLU A 79 -4.27 -9.67 25.09
CA GLU A 79 -5.31 -8.75 24.59
C GLU A 79 -6.04 -9.36 23.39
N ILE A 80 -7.34 -9.15 23.24
CA ILE A 80 -8.03 -9.65 22.04
C ILE A 80 -7.84 -8.63 20.93
N VAL A 81 -7.30 -9.07 19.80
CA VAL A 81 -7.00 -8.20 18.66
C VAL A 81 -7.73 -8.63 17.40
N TRP A 82 -8.02 -7.67 16.53
CA TRP A 82 -8.44 -7.90 15.16
C TRP A 82 -7.43 -7.26 14.21
N TYR A 83 -7.10 -7.99 13.16
CA TYR A 83 -6.24 -7.51 12.09
C TYR A 83 -6.80 -7.96 10.74
N TYR A 84 -6.62 -7.13 9.73
CA TYR A 84 -6.90 -7.54 8.35
C TYR A 84 -5.77 -8.40 7.81
N ASN A 85 -5.97 -9.07 6.67
CA ASN A 85 -4.93 -9.78 5.92
C ASN A 85 -4.96 -9.33 4.45
N PHE A 86 -3.89 -8.66 4.02
CA PHE A 86 -3.70 -8.17 2.65
C PHE A 86 -2.79 -9.06 1.80
N ASP A 87 -2.56 -10.30 2.25
CA ASP A 87 -1.70 -11.30 1.65
C ASP A 87 -0.19 -11.03 1.91
N VAL A 88 0.65 -11.87 1.30
CA VAL A 88 2.10 -11.84 1.40
C VAL A 88 2.65 -10.58 0.72
N GLN A 89 3.59 -9.92 1.39
CA GLN A 89 4.31 -8.77 0.87
C GLN A 89 5.82 -8.91 1.11
N PRO A 90 6.68 -8.49 0.15
CA PRO A 90 8.11 -8.43 0.39
C PRO A 90 8.47 -7.25 1.31
N THR A 91 9.70 -7.22 1.81
CA THR A 91 10.20 -6.10 2.64
C THR A 91 10.62 -4.87 1.84
N THR A 92 10.73 -4.98 0.51
CA THR A 92 11.10 -3.85 -0.37
C THR A 92 9.87 -3.01 -0.68
N PRO A 93 9.75 -1.78 -0.17
CA PRO A 93 8.60 -0.94 -0.43
C PRO A 93 8.56 -0.44 -1.89
N ALA A 94 7.37 -0.13 -2.38
CA ALA A 94 7.18 0.55 -3.66
C ALA A 94 7.24 2.09 -3.47
N PRO A 95 7.62 2.89 -4.47
CA PRO A 95 7.60 4.35 -4.33
C PRO A 95 6.19 4.93 -4.47
N ILE A 96 5.83 5.86 -3.59
CA ILE A 96 4.67 6.76 -3.75
C ILE A 96 5.15 8.21 -3.81
N TRP A 97 4.74 8.94 -4.85
CA TRP A 97 5.18 10.32 -5.07
C TRP A 97 4.15 11.31 -4.54
N VAL A 98 4.61 12.21 -3.67
CA VAL A 98 3.79 13.26 -3.05
C VAL A 98 4.39 14.61 -3.41
N LEU A 99 3.58 15.51 -3.97
CA LEU A 99 4.06 16.77 -4.55
C LEU A 99 3.94 17.91 -3.54
N PHE A 100 4.97 18.74 -3.48
CA PHE A 100 5.09 19.90 -2.60
C PHE A 100 5.62 21.08 -3.40
N LYS A 101 5.10 22.28 -3.14
CA LYS A 101 5.73 23.49 -3.68
C LYS A 101 7.08 23.74 -3.00
N ALA A 102 7.93 24.49 -3.67
CA ALA A 102 9.27 24.80 -3.17
C ALA A 102 9.20 25.46 -1.77
N GLY A 103 9.91 24.89 -0.80
CA GLY A 103 9.95 25.38 0.57
C GLY A 103 8.73 25.02 1.43
N GLU A 104 7.70 24.37 0.89
CA GLU A 104 6.53 23.95 1.66
C GLU A 104 6.73 22.57 2.32
N SER A 105 6.13 22.42 3.50
CA SER A 105 6.09 21.18 4.28
C SER A 105 4.77 20.43 4.16
N THR A 106 3.76 21.01 3.50
CA THR A 106 2.46 20.42 3.25
C THR A 106 2.33 20.04 1.77
N PRO A 107 1.72 18.89 1.44
CA PRO A 107 1.47 18.54 0.04
C PRO A 107 0.60 19.57 -0.67
N VAL A 108 0.75 19.67 -1.99
CA VAL A 108 -0.10 20.51 -2.85
C VAL A 108 -1.56 20.12 -2.65
N ALA A 109 -2.38 21.06 -2.17
CA ALA A 109 -3.79 20.79 -1.89
C ALA A 109 -4.53 20.31 -3.16
N GLY A 110 -5.30 19.23 -3.04
CA GLY A 110 -6.07 18.64 -4.14
C GLY A 110 -5.27 17.81 -5.14
N GLN A 111 -3.94 17.76 -5.04
CA GLN A 111 -3.13 16.83 -5.81
C GLN A 111 -3.29 15.43 -5.24
N LEU A 112 -3.63 14.46 -6.08
CA LEU A 112 -3.58 13.05 -5.67
C LEU A 112 -2.14 12.54 -5.68
N ASN A 113 -1.84 11.63 -4.75
CA ASN A 113 -0.57 10.91 -4.75
C ASN A 113 -0.43 10.08 -6.03
N ILE A 114 0.81 9.94 -6.51
CA ILE A 114 1.10 9.17 -7.72
C ILE A 114 1.76 7.85 -7.32
N ILE A 115 1.33 6.75 -7.94
CA ILE A 115 1.98 5.44 -7.90
C ILE A 115 2.26 4.98 -9.34
N ASN A 116 3.16 4.01 -9.51
CA ASN A 116 3.54 3.52 -10.84
C ASN A 116 3.42 1.99 -11.01
N VAL A 117 2.98 1.30 -9.95
CA VAL A 117 2.77 -0.15 -9.93
C VAL A 117 1.45 -0.46 -9.23
N ILE A 118 0.80 -1.55 -9.62
CA ILE A 118 -0.46 -2.06 -9.02
C ILE A 118 -0.34 -3.58 -8.78
N PRO A 119 -1.25 -4.21 -8.00
CA PRO A 119 -1.18 -5.66 -7.74
C PRO A 119 -1.06 -6.47 -9.03
N GLY A 120 -0.10 -7.41 -9.03
CA GLY A 120 0.22 -8.24 -10.21
C GLY A 120 1.32 -7.67 -11.11
N GLU A 121 1.74 -6.41 -10.91
CA GLU A 121 2.92 -5.85 -11.57
C GLU A 121 4.18 -6.07 -10.73
N ALA A 122 5.31 -6.24 -11.42
CA ALA A 122 6.60 -6.40 -10.76
C ALA A 122 6.97 -5.17 -9.92
N GLY A 123 7.37 -5.40 -8.67
CA GLY A 123 7.74 -4.34 -7.72
C GLY A 123 6.56 -3.70 -6.99
N TYR A 124 5.32 -4.19 -7.19
CA TYR A 124 4.20 -3.80 -6.35
C TYR A 124 4.43 -4.22 -4.89
N ASN A 125 4.04 -3.34 -3.97
CA ASN A 125 3.94 -3.60 -2.54
C ASN A 125 2.82 -2.73 -1.96
N ASP A 126 2.13 -3.21 -0.93
CA ASP A 126 1.18 -2.40 -0.16
C ASP A 126 1.89 -1.35 0.69
N PHE A 127 3.17 -1.56 1.03
CA PHE A 127 4.01 -0.60 1.71
C PHE A 127 4.69 0.33 0.73
N TRP A 128 4.45 1.63 0.91
CA TRP A 128 4.98 2.65 0.04
C TRP A 128 5.98 3.54 0.74
N GLN A 129 7.17 3.69 0.15
CA GLN A 129 8.15 4.67 0.55
C GLN A 129 7.81 6.01 -0.07
N VAL A 130 7.61 7.02 0.79
CA VAL A 130 7.24 8.36 0.34
C VAL A 130 8.44 9.02 -0.34
N VAL A 131 8.23 9.44 -1.59
CA VAL A 131 9.14 10.24 -2.37
C VAL A 131 8.55 11.64 -2.51
N LYS A 132 9.22 12.62 -1.92
CA LYS A 132 8.85 14.03 -2.05
C LYS A 132 9.21 14.53 -3.44
N VAL A 133 8.26 15.14 -4.14
CA VAL A 133 8.46 15.79 -5.44
C VAL A 133 8.34 17.29 -5.25
N THR A 134 9.36 18.05 -5.65
CA THR A 134 9.33 19.51 -5.59
C THR A 134 8.82 20.08 -6.91
N VAL A 135 7.70 20.80 -6.86
CA VAL A 135 7.07 21.44 -8.02
C VAL A 135 7.18 22.97 -7.97
N PRO A 136 7.09 23.66 -9.12
CA PRO A 136 7.06 25.12 -9.18
C PRO A 136 5.90 25.76 -8.41
N ASP A 137 6.05 27.04 -8.07
CA ASP A 137 5.04 27.79 -7.30
C ASP A 137 3.71 27.95 -8.06
N ASP A 138 3.78 28.00 -9.39
CA ASP A 138 2.64 28.08 -10.31
C ASP A 138 2.05 26.70 -10.67
N TYR A 139 2.52 25.63 -10.03
CA TYR A 139 1.99 24.28 -10.24
C TYR A 139 0.50 24.21 -9.92
N THR A 140 -0.27 23.67 -10.87
CA THR A 140 -1.69 23.36 -10.70
C THR A 140 -1.87 21.89 -10.34
N ALA A 141 -2.62 21.61 -9.26
CA ALA A 141 -2.93 20.25 -8.83
C ALA A 141 -3.50 19.40 -9.98
N ASN A 142 -3.06 18.14 -10.05
CA ASN A 142 -3.40 17.13 -11.06
C ASN A 142 -3.00 17.47 -12.50
N SER A 143 -2.16 18.50 -12.72
CA SER A 143 -1.49 18.70 -14.01
C SER A 143 -0.39 17.66 -14.29
N VAL A 144 0.07 16.94 -13.25
CA VAL A 144 0.83 15.70 -13.36
C VAL A 144 0.09 14.57 -12.64
N SER A 145 -0.13 13.47 -13.35
CA SER A 145 -0.93 12.30 -12.95
C SER A 145 -0.22 10.96 -13.22
N SER A 146 1.10 11.00 -13.43
CA SER A 146 1.90 9.81 -13.69
C SER A 146 3.36 10.04 -13.33
N TYR A 147 4.07 8.95 -13.02
CA TYR A 147 5.50 9.01 -12.79
C TYR A 147 6.26 9.49 -14.03
N SER A 148 5.83 9.06 -15.23
CA SER A 148 6.36 9.59 -16.49
C SER A 148 6.22 11.10 -16.60
N GLY A 149 5.09 11.67 -16.17
CA GLY A 149 4.90 13.12 -16.14
C GLY A 149 5.84 13.84 -15.17
N ILE A 150 6.15 13.24 -14.01
CA ILE A 150 7.16 13.78 -13.07
C ILE A 150 8.54 13.83 -13.76
N VAL A 151 8.92 12.74 -14.42
CA VAL A 151 10.22 12.62 -15.11
C VAL A 151 10.32 13.59 -16.29
N GLU A 152 9.28 13.69 -17.12
CA GLU A 152 9.23 14.58 -18.28
C GLU A 152 9.37 16.05 -17.88
N LYS A 153 8.73 16.45 -16.77
CA LYS A 153 8.84 17.81 -16.23
C LYS A 153 10.17 18.07 -15.52
N GLY A 154 10.98 17.03 -15.27
CA GLY A 154 12.27 17.15 -14.61
C GLY A 154 12.17 17.61 -13.15
N TYR A 155 11.06 17.31 -12.48
CA TYR A 155 10.88 17.71 -11.08
C TYR A 155 11.86 16.98 -10.15
N ALA A 156 12.41 17.74 -9.20
CA ALA A 156 13.34 17.19 -8.22
C ALA A 156 12.62 16.23 -7.28
N THR A 157 13.26 15.10 -6.98
CA THR A 157 12.73 14.08 -6.08
C THR A 157 13.66 13.83 -4.89
N GLU A 158 13.08 13.59 -3.73
CA GLU A 158 13.77 13.26 -2.49
C GLU A 158 13.12 12.02 -1.88
N ILE A 159 13.89 10.93 -1.79
CA ILE A 159 13.45 9.70 -1.14
C ILE A 159 13.52 9.92 0.38
N THR A 160 12.39 9.73 1.07
CA THR A 160 12.33 9.84 2.53
C THR A 160 12.46 8.46 3.18
N ASN A 161 12.59 8.41 4.51
CA ASN A 161 12.48 7.15 5.25
C ASN A 161 11.03 6.82 5.65
N MET A 162 10.04 7.63 5.27
CA MET A 162 8.64 7.43 5.65
C MET A 162 8.02 6.29 4.84
N ILE A 163 7.33 5.39 5.54
CA ILE A 163 6.56 4.30 4.95
C ILE A 163 5.08 4.50 5.29
N VAL A 164 4.21 4.32 4.30
CA VAL A 164 2.76 4.27 4.46
C VAL A 164 2.24 2.90 4.04
N ASN A 165 1.27 2.35 4.78
CA ASN A 165 0.61 1.10 4.43
C ASN A 165 -0.66 1.42 3.65
N CYS A 166 -0.57 1.36 2.31
CA CYS A 166 -1.66 1.73 1.43
C CYS A 166 -2.00 0.62 0.41
N PRO A 167 -2.65 -0.48 0.81
CA PRO A 167 -3.01 -1.54 -0.11
C PRO A 167 -3.93 -1.04 -1.23
N VAL A 168 -3.51 -1.21 -2.49
CA VAL A 168 -4.33 -0.90 -3.66
C VAL A 168 -5.46 -1.91 -3.81
N VAL A 169 -6.67 -1.41 -4.00
CA VAL A 169 -7.90 -2.21 -4.04
C VAL A 169 -8.82 -1.75 -5.18
N PRO A 170 -9.76 -2.62 -5.62
CA PRO A 170 -10.83 -2.19 -6.53
C PRO A 170 -11.66 -1.05 -5.93
N GLU A 171 -12.18 -0.17 -6.79
CA GLU A 171 -13.13 0.86 -6.36
C GLU A 171 -14.30 0.24 -5.59
N GLY A 172 -14.76 0.94 -4.54
CA GLY A 172 -15.91 0.52 -3.74
C GLY A 172 -15.58 -0.53 -2.68
N SER A 173 -14.32 -0.97 -2.59
CA SER A 173 -13.86 -1.83 -1.49
C SER A 173 -14.01 -1.12 -0.13
N THR A 174 -14.31 -1.89 0.91
CA THR A 174 -14.61 -1.38 2.26
C THR A 174 -13.74 -2.01 3.34
N ALA A 175 -13.38 -1.21 4.34
CA ALA A 175 -12.75 -1.62 5.58
C ALA A 175 -13.27 -0.72 6.72
N ALA A 176 -14.23 -1.23 7.49
CA ALA A 176 -14.96 -0.45 8.49
C ALA A 176 -14.23 -0.32 9.83
N LEU A 177 -13.26 -1.21 10.12
CA LEU A 177 -12.49 -1.18 11.35
C LEU A 177 -11.21 -0.37 11.18
N ASN A 178 -10.96 0.52 12.14
CA ASN A 178 -9.76 1.32 12.26
C ASN A 178 -9.45 1.56 13.73
N LEU A 179 -8.19 1.36 14.13
CA LEU A 179 -7.74 1.59 15.49
C LEU A 179 -7.79 3.08 15.89
N ASN A 180 -7.54 3.99 14.94
CA ASN A 180 -7.38 5.42 15.18
C ASN A 180 -8.59 6.29 14.75
N SER A 181 -9.77 5.66 14.58
CA SER A 181 -11.10 6.23 14.25
C SER A 181 -11.50 6.37 12.76
N GLY A 182 -12.79 6.13 12.48
CA GLY A 182 -13.46 6.34 11.19
C GLY A 182 -13.53 5.10 10.28
N ALA A 183 -14.62 4.95 9.53
CA ALA A 183 -14.70 3.99 8.42
C ALA A 183 -13.84 4.50 7.27
N PHE A 184 -12.94 3.67 6.75
CA PHE A 184 -12.16 4.02 5.57
C PHE A 184 -13.01 3.86 4.31
N GLY A 185 -13.27 4.96 3.63
CA GLY A 185 -13.40 4.90 2.18
C GLY A 185 -12.01 4.77 1.58
N ALA A 186 -11.87 3.98 0.51
CA ALA A 186 -10.62 3.97 -0.24
C ALA A 186 -10.25 5.40 -0.69
N MET A 187 -9.00 5.80 -0.46
CA MET A 187 -8.44 7.03 -0.99
C MET A 187 -8.17 6.88 -2.48
N GLN A 188 -8.17 7.99 -3.21
CA GLN A 188 -7.87 8.02 -4.63
C GLN A 188 -6.41 8.45 -4.87
N GLY A 189 -5.78 7.81 -5.84
CA GLY A 189 -4.46 8.15 -6.36
C GLY A 189 -4.45 8.23 -7.88
N TRP A 190 -3.27 8.53 -8.41
CA TRP A 190 -2.96 8.48 -9.84
C TRP A 190 -2.04 7.30 -10.16
N TYR A 191 -2.38 6.56 -11.21
CA TYR A 191 -1.57 5.49 -11.79
C TYR A 191 -1.60 5.61 -13.31
N LYS A 192 -0.47 5.98 -13.94
CA LYS A 192 -0.36 6.10 -15.41
C LYS A 192 -1.54 6.86 -16.04
N ASP A 193 -1.85 8.03 -15.48
CA ASP A 193 -2.95 8.92 -15.89
C ASP A 193 -4.38 8.35 -15.68
N GLN A 194 -4.51 7.28 -14.90
CA GLN A 194 -5.76 6.68 -14.47
C GLN A 194 -5.97 6.86 -12.96
N ALA A 195 -7.23 6.95 -12.54
CA ALA A 195 -7.61 6.90 -11.15
C ALA A 195 -7.38 5.49 -10.57
N VAL A 196 -6.76 5.42 -9.40
CA VAL A 196 -6.55 4.18 -8.61
C VAL A 196 -7.06 4.38 -7.18
N PHE A 197 -7.44 3.29 -6.52
CA PHE A 197 -7.98 3.30 -5.16
C PHE A 197 -7.10 2.48 -4.23
N TYR A 198 -6.91 2.97 -3.00
CA TYR A 198 -6.17 2.26 -1.96
C TYR A 198 -6.74 2.57 -0.58
N PHE A 199 -6.60 1.65 0.36
CA PHE A 199 -6.79 1.99 1.78
C PHE A 199 -5.58 2.73 2.32
N ASN A 200 -5.70 3.42 3.45
CA ASN A 200 -4.57 4.04 4.13
C ASN A 200 -4.62 3.66 5.61
N PHE A 201 -3.74 2.75 6.04
CA PHE A 201 -3.68 2.30 7.42
C PHE A 201 -2.68 3.15 8.21
N GLU A 202 -3.21 3.90 9.18
CA GLU A 202 -2.48 4.87 10.00
C GLU A 202 -2.37 4.43 11.46
N GLU A 203 -2.42 3.12 11.74
CA GLU A 203 -2.35 2.59 13.10
C GLU A 203 -1.01 2.91 13.78
N LYS A 204 0.07 3.04 12.98
CA LYS A 204 1.40 3.44 13.42
C LYS A 204 2.17 4.13 12.29
N ALA A 205 2.88 5.20 12.62
CA ALA A 205 3.87 5.77 11.71
C ALA A 205 5.10 4.83 11.61
N ILE A 206 5.46 4.44 10.38
CA ILE A 206 6.54 3.50 10.11
C ILE A 206 7.66 4.21 9.36
N THR A 207 8.90 3.84 9.69
CA THR A 207 10.07 4.30 8.95
C THR A 207 10.88 3.11 8.44
N THR A 208 11.63 3.32 7.35
CA THR A 208 12.51 2.30 6.82
C THR A 208 13.59 1.90 7.84
N THR A 209 13.96 0.63 7.80
CA THR A 209 15.15 0.12 8.47
C THR A 209 16.42 0.74 7.86
N GLY A 210 17.58 0.52 8.49
CA GLY A 210 18.86 1.06 8.00
C GLY A 210 19.26 0.63 6.57
N ASN A 211 18.67 -0.44 6.05
CA ASN A 211 18.83 -0.92 4.67
C ASN A 211 17.67 -0.53 3.73
N GLY A 212 16.77 0.38 4.15
CA GLY A 212 15.67 0.87 3.31
C GLY A 212 14.46 -0.06 3.22
N SER A 213 14.36 -1.08 4.07
CA SER A 213 13.26 -2.06 4.06
C SER A 213 12.13 -1.67 5.01
N VAL A 214 10.95 -2.24 4.78
CA VAL A 214 9.84 -2.23 5.75
C VAL A 214 10.27 -3.05 6.98
N PRO A 215 10.14 -2.54 8.22
CA PRO A 215 10.41 -3.32 9.42
C PRO A 215 9.42 -4.49 9.54
N VAL A 216 9.77 -5.50 10.32
CA VAL A 216 8.93 -6.70 10.52
C VAL A 216 8.68 -6.98 11.99
N SER A 217 7.49 -7.48 12.30
CA SER A 217 7.12 -7.97 13.64
C SER A 217 6.83 -9.47 13.60
N PRO A 218 7.20 -10.26 14.62
CA PRO A 218 6.79 -11.66 14.66
C PRO A 218 5.29 -11.83 14.90
N ILE A 219 4.68 -12.81 14.23
CA ILE A 219 3.38 -13.37 14.59
C ILE A 219 3.52 -14.89 14.72
N TYR A 220 2.86 -15.47 15.71
CA TYR A 220 2.82 -16.90 15.96
C TYR A 220 1.43 -17.42 15.60
N VAL A 221 1.33 -18.44 14.76
CA VAL A 221 0.06 -18.95 14.25
C VAL A 221 0.02 -20.46 14.27
N THR A 222 -1.18 -21.03 14.26
CA THR A 222 -1.35 -22.48 14.08
C THR A 222 -2.57 -22.80 13.22
N PHE A 223 -2.53 -23.96 12.57
CA PHE A 223 -3.49 -24.37 11.55
C PHE A 223 -4.19 -25.68 11.92
N ASN A 224 -5.38 -25.92 11.37
CA ASN A 224 -6.17 -27.13 11.65
C ASN A 224 -5.41 -28.42 11.33
N ILE A 225 -4.51 -28.37 10.36
CA ILE A 225 -3.57 -29.44 10.03
C ILE A 225 -2.16 -28.85 10.03
N ASN A 226 -1.25 -29.43 10.82
CA ASN A 226 0.14 -29.00 10.90
C ASN A 226 0.84 -29.00 9.53
N PRO A 227 1.78 -28.08 9.27
CA PRO A 227 2.37 -27.86 7.94
C PRO A 227 3.20 -29.04 7.41
N ASP A 228 3.62 -29.98 8.25
CA ASP A 228 4.34 -31.20 7.87
C ASP A 228 3.41 -32.33 7.38
N GLN A 229 2.09 -32.14 7.50
CA GLN A 229 1.08 -33.13 7.12
C GLN A 229 0.43 -32.80 5.76
N PRO A 230 -0.12 -33.80 5.05
CA PRO A 230 -0.84 -33.57 3.79
C PRO A 230 -2.00 -32.58 3.94
N ASN A 231 -2.05 -31.58 3.04
CA ASN A 231 -3.01 -30.45 3.09
C ASN A 231 -2.87 -29.56 4.35
N GLY A 232 -1.71 -29.61 5.02
CA GLY A 232 -1.37 -28.80 6.17
C GLY A 232 -1.09 -27.33 5.86
N GLY A 233 -1.03 -26.52 6.91
CA GLY A 233 -0.71 -25.10 6.83
C GLY A 233 -1.90 -24.24 6.38
N PRO A 234 -1.65 -23.11 5.70
CA PRO A 234 -2.68 -22.12 5.34
C PRO A 234 -3.95 -22.70 4.68
N PRO A 235 -3.89 -23.67 3.75
CA PRO A 235 -5.08 -24.24 3.13
C PRO A 235 -6.05 -24.93 4.11
N SER A 236 -5.56 -25.38 5.27
CA SER A 236 -6.41 -26.00 6.29
C SER A 236 -7.17 -24.98 7.16
N GLY A 237 -6.84 -23.70 7.06
CA GLY A 237 -7.38 -22.63 7.91
C GLY A 237 -6.77 -22.62 9.32
N PHE A 238 -6.88 -21.49 10.01
CA PHE A 238 -6.44 -21.38 11.40
C PHE A 238 -7.29 -22.26 12.32
N VAL A 239 -6.68 -22.75 13.40
CA VAL A 239 -7.43 -23.33 14.51
C VAL A 239 -8.24 -22.23 15.20
N THR A 240 -9.50 -22.52 15.52
CA THR A 240 -10.39 -21.62 16.25
C THR A 240 -11.03 -22.31 17.45
N GLU A 241 -11.35 -21.53 18.48
CA GLU A 241 -12.13 -22.04 19.60
C GLU A 241 -13.53 -22.52 19.15
N THR A 242 -14.07 -23.51 19.86
CA THR A 242 -15.40 -24.04 19.54
C THR A 242 -16.48 -22.98 19.77
N GLY A 243 -17.21 -22.63 18.72
CA GLY A 243 -18.30 -21.66 18.76
C GLY A 243 -17.86 -20.19 18.69
N SER A 244 -16.58 -19.92 18.36
CA SER A 244 -16.03 -18.58 18.23
C SER A 244 -15.14 -18.48 16.98
N ALA A 245 -14.87 -17.25 16.52
CA ALA A 245 -13.89 -16.95 15.48
C ALA A 245 -12.48 -16.69 16.05
N LEU A 246 -12.31 -16.76 17.37
CA LEU A 246 -11.05 -16.52 18.05
C LEU A 246 -10.05 -17.62 17.68
N THR A 247 -8.97 -17.20 17.02
CA THR A 247 -7.76 -18.00 16.86
C THR A 247 -6.85 -17.77 18.05
N HIS A 248 -5.87 -18.65 18.23
CA HIS A 248 -4.76 -18.45 19.16
C HIS A 248 -3.51 -17.99 18.39
N ASN A 249 -3.72 -17.19 17.35
CA ASN A 249 -2.65 -16.46 16.68
C ASN A 249 -2.20 -15.32 17.59
N VAL A 250 -0.91 -15.21 17.85
CA VAL A 250 -0.35 -14.25 18.81
C VAL A 250 0.57 -13.25 18.10
N LEU A 251 0.23 -11.97 18.19
CA LEU A 251 1.07 -10.88 17.71
C LEU A 251 2.15 -10.58 18.76
N ALA A 252 3.41 -10.44 18.32
CA ALA A 252 4.51 -10.13 19.24
C ALA A 252 4.60 -8.65 19.63
N THR A 253 3.91 -7.76 18.90
CA THR A 253 3.88 -6.32 19.14
C THR A 253 2.50 -5.75 18.81
N LEU A 254 2.10 -4.65 19.43
CA LEU A 254 0.90 -3.87 19.11
C LEU A 254 1.29 -2.45 18.64
N PRO A 255 0.40 -1.70 17.97
CA PRO A 255 0.73 -0.36 17.44
C PRO A 255 1.31 0.64 18.45
N ALA A 256 1.00 0.48 19.74
CA ALA A 256 1.60 1.28 20.81
C ALA A 256 3.12 1.02 20.99
N ASP A 257 3.59 -0.18 20.66
CA ASP A 257 4.98 -0.59 20.82
C ASP A 257 5.91 0.11 19.81
N ALA A 258 7.15 0.35 20.22
CA ALA A 258 8.16 0.98 19.36
C ALA A 258 8.58 0.06 18.19
N ALA A 259 8.56 -1.25 18.40
CA ALA A 259 8.99 -2.25 17.42
C ALA A 259 7.87 -2.71 16.48
N TYR A 260 6.65 -2.18 16.59
CA TYR A 260 5.52 -2.62 15.78
C TYR A 260 5.73 -2.37 14.28
N SER A 261 5.39 -3.39 13.50
CA SER A 261 5.13 -3.32 12.07
C SER A 261 3.90 -4.18 11.74
N PRO A 262 3.02 -3.74 10.82
CA PRO A 262 1.96 -4.56 10.26
C PRO A 262 2.47 -5.57 9.22
N LEU A 263 3.77 -5.57 8.88
CA LEU A 263 4.37 -6.64 8.10
C LEU A 263 4.87 -7.73 9.05
N TRP A 264 4.19 -8.86 9.08
CA TRP A 264 4.44 -9.91 10.06
C TRP A 264 5.30 -11.04 9.52
N SER A 265 6.33 -11.44 10.26
CA SER A 265 7.03 -12.71 10.05
C SER A 265 6.26 -13.84 10.71
N VAL A 266 5.73 -14.76 9.90
CA VAL A 266 4.85 -15.84 10.33
C VAL A 266 5.67 -17.00 10.90
N ASN A 267 5.43 -17.33 12.16
CA ASN A 267 6.02 -18.48 12.85
C ASN A 267 4.91 -19.49 13.16
N MET A 268 5.00 -20.69 12.62
CA MET A 268 3.96 -21.72 12.77
C MET A 268 4.31 -22.63 13.95
N TYR A 269 3.44 -22.66 14.97
CA TYR A 269 3.59 -23.56 16.11
C TYR A 269 2.66 -24.77 16.00
N ASP A 270 3.01 -25.86 16.70
CA ASP A 270 2.27 -27.12 16.68
C ASP A 270 0.83 -26.95 17.20
N ASN A 271 -0.16 -27.37 16.40
CA ASN A 271 -1.56 -27.23 16.78
C ASN A 271 -1.97 -28.05 18.01
N ALA A 272 -1.15 -29.03 18.42
CA ALA A 272 -1.33 -29.74 19.69
C ALA A 272 -1.21 -28.80 20.91
N GLU A 273 -0.55 -27.65 20.75
CA GLU A 273 -0.34 -26.67 21.81
C GLU A 273 -1.38 -25.55 21.83
N PHE A 274 -2.34 -25.53 20.90
CA PHE A 274 -3.36 -24.49 20.77
C PHE A 274 -3.94 -24.07 22.13
N ASN A 275 -4.48 -25.02 22.91
CA ASN A 275 -5.12 -24.71 24.21
C ASN A 275 -4.19 -24.08 25.27
N ASN A 276 -2.87 -24.11 25.06
CA ASN A 276 -1.88 -23.55 25.98
C ASN A 276 -1.34 -22.19 25.51
N VAL A 277 -1.68 -21.72 24.31
CA VAL A 277 -1.13 -20.49 23.73
C VAL A 277 -2.13 -19.34 23.84
N MET A 278 -1.95 -18.47 24.83
CA MET A 278 -2.88 -17.35 25.07
C MET A 278 -2.21 -15.97 25.01
N ASN A 279 -0.89 -15.92 24.89
CA ASN A 279 -0.09 -14.69 24.88
C ASN A 279 1.30 -14.98 24.29
N LEU A 280 2.17 -13.98 24.23
CA LEU A 280 3.50 -14.12 23.62
C LEU A 280 4.40 -15.08 24.39
N THR A 281 4.33 -15.10 25.72
CA THR A 281 5.17 -15.98 26.55
C THR A 281 4.88 -17.45 26.24
N ASP A 282 3.60 -17.79 26.08
CA ASP A 282 3.19 -19.14 25.70
C ASP A 282 3.61 -19.46 24.26
N ALA A 283 3.37 -18.53 23.34
CA ALA A 283 3.65 -18.71 21.91
C ALA A 283 5.14 -18.92 21.61
N VAL A 284 6.04 -18.23 22.31
CA VAL A 284 7.51 -18.43 22.16
C VAL A 284 8.01 -19.69 22.85
N SER A 285 7.24 -20.23 23.80
CA SER A 285 7.57 -21.47 24.51
C SER A 285 7.06 -22.72 23.77
N ALA A 286 6.10 -22.53 22.86
CA ALA A 286 5.56 -23.57 21.99
C ALA A 286 6.61 -24.12 21.02
N ASN A 287 6.39 -25.35 20.57
CA ASN A 287 7.13 -26.02 19.52
C ASN A 287 6.89 -25.34 18.16
N ILE A 288 7.82 -24.46 17.77
CA ILE A 288 7.81 -23.83 16.45
C ILE A 288 8.21 -24.84 15.38
N MET A 289 7.26 -25.21 14.53
CA MET A 289 7.44 -26.17 13.44
C MET A 289 8.08 -25.52 12.21
N VAL A 290 7.64 -24.29 11.88
CA VAL A 290 8.14 -23.54 10.72
C VAL A 290 8.37 -22.08 11.12
N PRO A 291 9.61 -21.68 11.41
CA PRO A 291 9.93 -20.28 11.64
C PRO A 291 9.97 -19.49 10.32
N ASP A 292 9.67 -18.20 10.39
CA ASP A 292 9.79 -17.23 9.27
C ASP A 292 9.18 -17.73 7.94
N ALA A 293 8.03 -18.39 8.01
CA ALA A 293 7.41 -19.10 6.90
C ALA A 293 6.97 -18.17 5.75
N ALA A 294 6.55 -16.95 6.09
CA ALA A 294 6.11 -15.92 5.15
C ALA A 294 6.12 -14.53 5.81
N LEU A 295 6.07 -13.50 4.97
CA LEU A 295 5.84 -12.12 5.39
C LEU A 295 4.46 -11.67 4.92
N VAL A 296 3.57 -11.29 5.84
CA VAL A 296 2.17 -10.93 5.51
C VAL A 296 1.82 -9.54 6.01
N ASN A 297 1.11 -8.76 5.20
CA ASN A 297 0.61 -7.44 5.61
C ASN A 297 -0.71 -7.59 6.35
N CYS A 298 -0.68 -7.44 7.67
CA CYS A 298 -1.86 -7.57 8.53
C CYS A 298 -2.00 -6.40 9.51
N PRO A 299 -2.49 -5.22 9.09
CA PRO A 299 -2.64 -4.08 9.99
C PRO A 299 -3.61 -4.40 11.13
N VAL A 300 -3.25 -4.05 12.36
CA VAL A 300 -4.12 -4.16 13.54
C VAL A 300 -5.17 -3.06 13.49
N VAL A 301 -6.44 -3.46 13.56
CA VAL A 301 -7.59 -2.54 13.39
C VAL A 301 -8.47 -2.43 14.61
N LYS A 302 -8.29 -3.31 15.61
CA LYS A 302 -9.00 -3.25 16.89
C LYS A 302 -8.24 -4.00 17.98
N ILE A 303 -8.28 -3.47 19.20
CA ILE A 303 -7.73 -4.08 20.41
C ILE A 303 -8.81 -3.94 21.50
N ASN A 304 -9.07 -5.03 22.23
CA ASN A 304 -10.02 -5.10 23.34
C ASN A 304 -9.33 -5.54 24.64
#